data_AF-A0A7Y5W132-F1
#
_entry.id   AF-A0A7Y5W132-F1
#
_cell.length_a   1.000
_cell.length_b   1.000
_cell.length_c   1.000
_cell.angle_alpha   90.00
_cell.angle_beta   90.00
_cell.angle_gamma   90.00
#
_symmetry.space_group_name_H-M   'P 1'
#
loop_
_entity.id
_entity.type
_entity.pdbx_description
1 polymer ?
#
loop_
_entity_poly.entity_id
_entity_poly.type
_entity_poly.pdbx_seq_one_letter_code
_entity_poly.pdbx_strand_id
1 'polypeptide(L)'
;MNRPSLVFALSLAVMAAAPLLAACGGGDSDRRVVRIVQADDACTPAVIDAKAGEKLRFEVKNEGKKDHEVEGIDGTKLEELLVPAGRTRKINYTVPGEEGVSKIKCYIPGGSSTIIEVRISGRAASSGDDGEGDGGGAGTRITDKAPLDTIRVRLSDYKIEPERPAANVSGPIKFMAENVSPDHVHELAVLRVLEDGAFENTGEIEDLDPGASGEITLDLPPGKYVLACVIVPGEAGSTVDHYAEGMHTEFAIP
;
A
#
# COMPACT_ATOMS: atom_id res chain seq x y z
N MET A 1 -23.35 70.04 57.15
CA MET A 1 -21.91 69.94 57.46
C MET A 1 -21.39 68.63 56.89
N ASN A 2 -20.23 68.68 56.22
CA ASN A 2 -19.41 67.61 55.62
C ASN A 2 -19.95 66.76 54.44
N ARG A 3 -19.33 67.00 53.27
CA ARG A 3 -19.12 66.07 52.13
C ARG A 3 -18.03 65.03 52.55
N PRO A 4 -17.63 64.00 51.75
CA PRO A 4 -18.00 63.62 50.37
C PRO A 4 -18.28 62.10 50.22
N SER A 5 -18.64 61.56 49.05
CA SER A 5 -17.68 61.00 48.09
C SER A 5 -18.34 60.69 46.74
N LEU A 6 -17.60 61.03 45.69
CA LEU A 6 -17.76 60.67 44.28
C LEU A 6 -17.88 59.15 44.08
N VAL A 7 -18.66 58.72 43.08
CA VAL A 7 -18.14 57.93 41.94
C VAL A 7 -18.96 58.28 40.69
N PHE A 8 -18.23 58.47 39.59
CA PHE A 8 -18.64 58.86 38.25
C PHE A 8 -18.79 57.63 37.35
N ALA A 9 -19.42 57.82 36.19
CA ALA A 9 -19.20 57.07 34.93
C ALA A 9 -19.83 55.67 34.82
N LEU A 10 -20.23 55.18 33.66
CA LEU A 10 -20.50 55.69 32.31
C LEU A 10 -20.97 54.42 31.57
N SER A 11 -22.13 54.45 30.93
CA SER A 11 -22.62 53.33 30.14
C SER A 11 -21.75 53.15 28.89
N LEU A 12 -21.17 51.96 28.68
CA LEU A 12 -20.69 51.56 27.36
C LEU A 12 -20.94 50.06 27.16
N ALA A 13 -21.78 49.75 26.18
CA ALA A 13 -22.05 48.41 25.70
C ALA A 13 -20.78 47.82 25.08
N VAL A 14 -20.42 46.58 25.45
CA VAL A 14 -19.41 45.80 24.73
C VAL A 14 -20.08 44.56 24.16
N MET A 15 -19.99 44.47 22.84
CA MET A 15 -20.47 43.36 22.00
C MET A 15 -19.91 42.01 22.46
N ALA A 16 -20.75 41.00 22.32
CA ALA A 16 -20.38 39.60 22.36
C ALA A 16 -19.34 39.28 21.28
N ALA A 17 -18.15 38.84 21.70
CA ALA A 17 -17.20 38.16 20.83
C ALA A 17 -17.22 36.67 21.21
N ALA A 18 -17.98 35.88 20.46
CA ALA A 18 -17.86 34.43 20.49
C ALA A 18 -16.45 34.07 19.95
N PRO A 19 -15.68 33.20 20.63
CA PRO A 19 -14.49 32.64 20.02
C PRO A 19 -14.94 31.76 18.84
N LEU A 20 -14.67 32.23 17.63
CA LEU A 20 -14.67 31.39 16.44
C LEU A 20 -13.64 30.29 16.69
N LEU A 21 -14.13 29.09 16.96
CA LEU A 21 -13.39 27.86 16.80
C LEU A 21 -12.77 27.92 15.40
N ALA A 22 -11.44 28.05 15.32
CA ALA A 22 -10.71 27.72 14.12
C ALA A 22 -10.91 26.21 13.90
N ALA A 23 -11.95 25.88 13.15
CA ALA A 23 -12.10 24.57 12.57
C ALA A 23 -10.93 24.39 11.61
N CYS A 24 -9.87 23.70 12.07
CA CYS A 24 -8.84 23.15 11.20
C CYS A 24 -9.51 22.07 10.33
N GLY A 25 -10.25 22.52 9.31
CA GLY A 25 -10.62 21.68 8.19
C GLY A 25 -9.37 21.47 7.35
N GLY A 26 -8.54 20.50 7.73
CA GLY A 26 -7.48 19.96 6.88
C GLY A 26 -8.12 19.29 5.68
N GLY A 27 -8.54 20.11 4.71
CA GLY A 27 -9.22 19.67 3.51
C GLY A 27 -8.26 19.06 2.50
N ASP A 28 -8.84 18.34 1.55
CA ASP A 28 -8.19 17.73 0.38
C ASP A 28 -7.35 18.74 -0.46
N SER A 29 -7.46 20.05 -0.20
CA SER A 29 -6.73 21.15 -0.83
C SER A 29 -5.25 21.25 -0.47
N ASP A 30 -4.82 20.69 0.65
CA ASP A 30 -3.45 20.92 1.18
C ASP A 30 -2.42 19.91 0.64
N ARG A 31 -2.88 18.93 -0.15
CA ARG A 31 -2.00 17.90 -0.74
C ARG A 31 -1.53 18.30 -2.14
N ARG A 32 -0.23 18.22 -2.40
CA ARG A 32 0.28 18.34 -3.78
C ARG A 32 -0.13 17.09 -4.56
N VAL A 33 -0.80 17.30 -5.69
CA VAL A 33 -1.17 16.22 -6.60
C VAL A 33 0.05 15.83 -7.44
N VAL A 34 0.39 14.55 -7.42
CA VAL A 34 1.39 13.93 -8.30
C VAL A 34 0.67 12.94 -9.20
N ARG A 35 0.85 13.06 -10.51
CA ARG A 35 0.23 12.15 -11.47
C ARG A 35 1.17 11.00 -11.75
N ILE A 36 0.67 9.78 -11.58
CA ILE A 36 1.34 8.55 -11.99
C ILE A 36 0.57 8.01 -13.21
N VAL A 37 1.26 7.73 -14.30
CA VAL A 37 0.68 7.13 -15.51
C VAL A 37 1.27 5.74 -15.67
N GLN A 38 0.40 4.74 -15.75
CA GLN A 38 0.76 3.33 -15.94
C GLN A 38 0.49 2.97 -17.40
N ALA A 39 1.50 2.43 -18.06
CA ALA A 39 1.44 1.85 -19.39
C ALA A 39 1.82 0.37 -19.33
N ASP A 40 1.52 -0.38 -20.40
CA ASP A 40 1.73 -1.84 -20.45
C ASP A 40 3.17 -2.31 -20.15
N ASP A 41 4.17 -1.43 -20.26
CA ASP A 41 5.59 -1.75 -20.10
C ASP A 41 6.33 -0.91 -19.05
N ALA A 42 5.73 0.17 -18.53
CA ALA A 42 6.38 1.07 -17.58
C ALA A 42 5.40 2.03 -16.90
N CYS A 43 5.85 2.62 -15.79
CA CYS A 43 5.16 3.74 -15.15
C CYS A 43 5.96 5.04 -15.20
N THR A 44 5.26 6.17 -15.21
CA THR A 44 5.87 7.50 -15.11
C THR A 44 5.21 8.36 -14.04
N PRO A 45 5.96 9.23 -13.34
CA PRO A 45 7.42 9.41 -13.42
C PRO A 45 8.18 8.29 -12.70
N ALA A 46 9.46 8.12 -13.00
CA ALA A 46 10.35 7.21 -12.26
C ALA A 46 10.97 7.86 -10.99
N VAL A 47 10.92 9.18 -10.89
CA VAL A 47 11.43 9.95 -9.74
C VAL A 47 10.45 11.05 -9.39
N ILE A 48 10.20 11.22 -8.09
CA ILE A 48 9.39 12.28 -7.51
C ILE A 48 10.23 12.99 -6.44
N ASP A 49 10.54 14.26 -6.64
CA ASP A 49 11.14 15.07 -5.59
C ASP A 49 10.07 15.53 -4.60
N ALA A 50 10.35 15.39 -3.31
CA ALA A 50 9.46 15.81 -2.24
C ALA A 50 10.22 16.37 -1.04
N LYS A 51 9.51 17.13 -0.21
CA LYS A 51 10.03 17.61 1.07
C LYS A 51 9.65 16.65 2.19
N ALA A 52 10.48 16.58 3.22
CA ALA A 52 10.12 15.80 4.40
C ALA A 52 8.80 16.30 5.02
N GLY A 53 7.91 15.37 5.38
CA GLY A 53 6.58 15.67 5.92
C GLY A 53 5.57 16.19 4.88
N GLU A 54 5.93 16.27 3.60
CA GLU A 54 5.02 16.76 2.56
C GLU A 54 3.82 15.81 2.39
N LYS A 55 2.61 16.39 2.32
CA LYS A 55 1.39 15.62 2.04
C LYS A 55 1.17 15.56 0.53
N LEU A 56 1.26 14.37 -0.05
CA LEU A 56 1.01 14.10 -1.47
C LEU A 56 -0.35 13.42 -1.66
N ARG A 57 -0.90 13.60 -2.86
CA ARG A 57 -1.97 12.77 -3.41
C ARG A 57 -1.51 12.24 -4.76
N PHE A 58 -1.38 10.92 -4.86
CA PHE A 58 -1.15 10.27 -6.14
C PHE A 58 -2.47 10.16 -6.89
N GLU A 59 -2.52 10.69 -8.11
CA GLU A 59 -3.57 10.44 -9.07
C GLU A 59 -3.01 9.47 -10.11
N VAL A 60 -3.39 8.20 -9.98
CA VAL A 60 -2.82 7.08 -10.73
C VAL A 60 -3.77 6.74 -11.88
N LYS A 61 -3.31 6.94 -13.11
CA LYS A 61 -4.06 6.64 -14.33
C LYS A 61 -3.47 5.43 -15.02
N ASN A 62 -4.29 4.41 -15.22
CA ASN A 62 -3.93 3.25 -16.02
C ASN A 62 -4.35 3.48 -17.47
N GLU A 63 -3.38 3.68 -18.35
CA GLU A 63 -3.54 3.74 -19.82
C GLU A 63 -3.21 2.41 -20.50
N GLY A 64 -2.75 1.42 -19.74
CA GLY A 64 -2.53 0.06 -20.18
C GLY A 64 -3.83 -0.73 -20.35
N LYS A 65 -3.66 -1.97 -20.81
CA LYS A 65 -4.72 -2.92 -21.15
C LYS A 65 -5.04 -3.89 -20.02
N LYS A 66 -4.11 -4.06 -19.09
CA LYS A 66 -4.26 -4.91 -17.90
C LYS A 66 -4.45 -4.06 -16.67
N ASP A 67 -5.03 -4.66 -15.64
CA ASP A 67 -5.02 -4.05 -14.32
C ASP A 67 -3.58 -3.89 -13.83
N HIS A 68 -3.32 -2.79 -13.14
CA HIS A 68 -2.02 -2.47 -12.56
C HIS A 68 -2.20 -2.12 -11.10
N GLU A 69 -1.11 -2.21 -10.34
CA GLU A 69 -1.04 -1.87 -8.93
C GLU A 69 0.03 -0.80 -8.69
N VAL A 70 -0.15 -0.05 -7.60
CA VAL A 70 0.92 0.74 -6.98
C VAL A 70 0.95 0.46 -5.49
N GLU A 71 2.14 0.27 -4.93
CA GLU A 71 2.34 -0.03 -3.50
C GLU A 71 3.66 0.55 -3.01
N GLY A 72 3.79 0.74 -1.71
CA GLY A 72 5.06 1.11 -1.09
C GLY A 72 5.88 -0.13 -0.78
N ILE A 73 7.16 -0.11 -1.13
CA ILE A 73 8.11 -1.21 -0.87
C ILE A 73 9.28 -0.71 0.00
N ASP A 74 10.11 -1.63 0.50
CA ASP A 74 11.28 -1.35 1.34
C ASP A 74 10.91 -0.46 2.56
N GLY A 75 9.81 -0.78 3.23
CA GLY A 75 9.30 -0.03 4.39
C GLY A 75 8.57 1.28 4.07
N THR A 76 8.31 1.57 2.79
CA THR A 76 7.49 2.72 2.38
C THR A 76 6.02 2.49 2.76
N LYS A 77 5.47 3.34 3.61
CA LYS A 77 4.07 3.25 4.07
C LYS A 77 3.09 3.80 3.03
N LEU A 78 2.84 3.03 1.97
CA LEU A 78 1.80 3.29 1.00
C LEU A 78 1.06 1.98 0.75
N GLU A 79 -0.24 1.97 1.04
CA GLU A 79 -1.08 0.80 0.80
C GLU A 79 -1.13 0.46 -0.70
N GLU A 80 -1.22 -0.83 -1.00
CA GLU A 80 -1.47 -1.32 -2.36
C GLU A 80 -2.79 -0.72 -2.91
N LEU A 81 -2.73 -0.27 -4.15
CA LEU A 81 -3.86 0.29 -4.87
C LEU A 81 -4.02 -0.38 -6.24
N LEU A 82 -5.05 -1.21 -6.38
CA LEU A 82 -5.52 -1.73 -7.66
C LEU A 82 -6.11 -0.61 -8.55
N VAL A 83 -5.57 -0.47 -9.76
CA VAL A 83 -6.01 0.48 -10.78
C VAL A 83 -6.44 -0.28 -12.03
N PRO A 84 -7.75 -0.50 -12.23
CA PRO A 84 -8.21 -1.27 -13.38
C PRO A 84 -7.89 -0.58 -14.72
N ALA A 85 -7.78 -1.37 -15.79
CA ALA A 85 -7.50 -0.86 -17.13
C ALA A 85 -8.41 0.31 -17.54
N GLY A 86 -7.82 1.40 -18.05
CA GLY A 86 -8.54 2.61 -18.46
C GLY A 86 -9.15 3.44 -17.32
N ARG A 87 -8.82 3.13 -16.05
CA ARG A 87 -9.33 3.86 -14.88
C ARG A 87 -8.30 4.81 -14.30
N THR A 88 -8.79 5.74 -13.49
CA THR A 88 -7.98 6.57 -12.61
C THR A 88 -8.40 6.34 -11.17
N ARG A 89 -7.43 6.11 -10.30
CA ARG A 89 -7.62 6.00 -8.85
C ARG A 89 -6.76 7.05 -8.15
N LYS A 90 -7.04 7.28 -6.87
CA LYS A 90 -6.33 8.24 -6.06
C LYS A 90 -5.97 7.61 -4.73
N ILE A 91 -4.74 7.85 -4.27
CA ILE A 91 -4.28 7.45 -2.95
C ILE A 91 -3.47 8.58 -2.33
N ASN A 92 -3.62 8.75 -1.01
CA ASN A 92 -2.93 9.77 -0.26
C ASN A 92 -1.62 9.18 0.29
N TYR A 93 -0.56 9.97 0.25
CA TYR A 93 0.74 9.58 0.78
C TYR A 93 1.31 10.72 1.61
N THR A 94 1.88 10.39 2.77
CA THR A 94 2.58 11.37 3.63
C THR A 94 4.05 11.03 3.57
N VAL A 95 4.84 11.95 3.02
CA VAL A 95 6.29 11.78 2.89
C VAL A 95 6.91 11.73 4.28
N PRO A 96 7.81 10.77 4.58
CA PRO A 96 8.52 10.69 5.84
C PRO A 96 9.14 12.02 6.28
N GLY A 97 9.26 12.22 7.60
CA GLY A 97 9.84 13.43 8.20
C GLY A 97 11.36 13.53 8.10
N GLU A 98 12.02 12.52 7.53
CA GLU A 98 13.46 12.38 7.43
C GLU A 98 13.91 12.36 5.97
N GLU A 99 15.13 12.83 5.71
CA GLU A 99 15.73 12.77 4.37
C GLU A 99 16.04 11.32 4.00
N GLY A 100 15.90 10.99 2.72
CA GLY A 100 16.08 9.62 2.24
C GLY A 100 15.35 9.38 0.94
N VAL A 101 15.13 8.10 0.65
CA VAL A 101 14.39 7.65 -0.52
C VAL A 101 13.31 6.69 -0.05
N SER A 102 12.07 7.00 -0.38
CA SER A 102 10.97 6.02 -0.35
C SER A 102 10.81 5.44 -1.75
N LYS A 103 10.41 4.17 -1.82
CA LYS A 103 10.22 3.45 -3.08
C LYS A 103 8.77 3.02 -3.21
N ILE A 104 8.21 3.32 -4.38
CA ILE A 104 6.88 2.90 -4.76
C ILE A 104 7.05 1.96 -5.95
N LYS A 105 6.52 0.74 -5.84
CA LYS A 105 6.47 -0.19 -6.96
C LYS A 105 5.19 0.07 -7.73
N CYS A 106 5.31 0.16 -9.04
CA CYS A 106 4.20 0.31 -9.96
C CYS A 106 4.30 -0.81 -10.98
N TYR A 107 3.30 -1.68 -11.04
CA TYR A 107 3.49 -2.97 -11.71
C TYR A 107 2.19 -3.60 -12.22
N ILE A 108 2.37 -4.58 -13.09
CA ILE A 108 1.37 -5.58 -13.45
C ILE A 108 1.75 -6.85 -12.68
N PRO A 109 0.87 -7.46 -11.87
CA PRO A 109 1.20 -8.72 -11.20
C PRO A 109 1.69 -9.79 -12.19
N GLY A 110 2.86 -10.37 -11.90
CA GLY A 110 3.55 -11.32 -12.80
C GLY A 110 4.00 -10.74 -14.15
N GLY A 111 4.08 -9.40 -14.27
CA GLY A 111 4.41 -8.68 -15.49
C GLY A 111 5.48 -7.61 -15.28
N SER A 112 5.44 -6.53 -16.06
CA SER A 112 6.42 -5.45 -15.97
C SER A 112 6.23 -4.62 -14.70
N SER A 113 7.34 -4.09 -14.18
CA SER A 113 7.37 -3.20 -13.03
C SER A 113 8.22 -1.95 -13.29
N THR A 114 7.98 -0.92 -12.51
CA THR A 114 8.80 0.28 -12.40
C THR A 114 8.89 0.69 -10.94
N ILE A 115 10.11 0.82 -10.42
CA ILE A 115 10.33 1.42 -9.11
C ILE A 115 10.40 2.94 -9.27
N ILE A 116 9.47 3.62 -8.63
CA ILE A 116 9.39 5.07 -8.53
C ILE A 116 10.10 5.50 -7.24
N GLU A 117 11.17 6.29 -7.37
CA GLU A 117 11.88 6.84 -6.23
C GLU A 117 11.24 8.17 -5.79
N VAL A 118 10.74 8.23 -4.55
CA VAL A 118 10.40 9.49 -3.90
C VAL A 118 11.64 9.99 -3.15
N ARG A 119 12.32 10.99 -3.72
CA ARG A 119 13.53 11.57 -3.14
C ARG A 119 13.14 12.67 -2.16
N ILE A 120 13.51 12.47 -0.90
CA ILE A 120 13.07 13.31 0.21
C ILE A 120 14.22 14.24 0.60
N SER A 121 13.97 15.54 0.54
CA SER A 121 14.96 16.57 0.87
C SER A 121 14.42 17.62 1.84
N GLY A 122 15.29 18.16 2.69
CA GLY A 122 14.95 19.22 3.63
C GLY A 122 14.26 18.67 4.88
N ARG A 123 14.82 18.95 6.05
CA ARG A 123 14.32 18.49 7.36
C ARG A 123 12.97 19.11 7.70
N ALA A 124 11.98 18.28 8.03
CA ALA A 124 10.73 18.75 8.61
C ALA A 124 10.97 19.31 10.02
N ALA A 125 10.41 20.49 10.31
CA ALA A 125 10.20 20.90 11.69
C ALA A 125 9.11 19.98 12.27
N SER A 126 9.41 19.31 13.39
CA SER A 126 8.51 18.37 14.05
C SER A 126 7.14 19.00 14.29
N SER A 127 6.14 18.48 13.60
CA SER A 127 4.75 18.53 14.04
C SER A 127 4.20 17.12 13.85
N GLY A 128 4.20 16.34 14.94
CA GLY A 128 3.59 15.02 15.00
C GLY A 128 2.10 15.13 14.70
N ASP A 129 1.66 14.27 13.79
CA ASP A 129 0.26 14.00 13.50
C ASP A 129 0.20 12.51 13.15
N ASP A 130 0.12 11.69 14.20
CA ASP A 130 -0.12 10.26 14.12
C ASP A 130 -1.59 10.05 13.76
N GLY A 131 -1.89 10.23 12.48
CA GLY A 131 -3.18 9.89 11.90
C GLY A 131 -3.15 8.46 11.40
N GLU A 132 -3.53 7.51 12.26
CA GLU A 132 -3.85 6.14 11.89
C GLU A 132 -5.12 6.16 11.04
N GLY A 133 -4.94 6.03 9.72
CA GLY A 133 -6.02 6.00 8.74
C GLY A 133 -6.51 4.58 8.55
N ASP A 134 -7.57 4.21 9.27
CA ASP A 134 -8.48 3.14 8.85
C ASP A 134 -9.18 3.60 7.56
N GLY A 135 -8.79 3.00 6.44
CA GLY A 135 -9.01 3.57 5.11
C GLY A 135 -9.30 2.57 4.00
N GLY A 136 -9.81 1.38 4.31
CA GLY A 136 -10.52 0.48 3.39
C GLY A 136 -9.97 0.39 1.96
N GLY A 137 -8.83 -0.31 1.79
CA GLY A 137 -8.26 -0.69 0.50
C GLY A 137 -9.25 -1.54 -0.31
N ALA A 138 -9.79 -0.97 -1.38
CA ALA A 138 -10.61 -1.69 -2.35
C ALA A 138 -9.70 -2.46 -3.32
N GLY A 139 -9.43 -3.73 -3.02
CA GLY A 139 -8.66 -4.64 -3.88
C GLY A 139 -8.38 -6.01 -3.25
N THR A 140 -8.17 -6.06 -1.93
CA THR A 140 -7.73 -7.30 -1.27
C THR A 140 -8.91 -8.19 -0.84
N ARG A 141 -8.72 -9.50 -0.88
CA ARG A 141 -9.69 -10.51 -0.38
C ARG A 141 -9.41 -10.90 1.07
N ILE A 142 -8.62 -10.09 1.78
CA ILE A 142 -8.26 -10.32 3.17
C ILE A 142 -9.52 -10.35 4.04
N THR A 143 -9.57 -11.29 4.98
CA THR A 143 -10.74 -11.49 5.84
C THR A 143 -10.37 -11.92 7.25
N ASP A 144 -11.15 -11.45 8.23
CA ASP A 144 -11.08 -11.89 9.63
C ASP A 144 -11.93 -13.14 9.91
N LYS A 145 -12.61 -13.69 8.90
CA LYS A 145 -13.39 -14.93 9.06
C LYS A 145 -12.46 -16.08 9.46
N ALA A 146 -12.93 -16.94 10.37
CA ALA A 146 -12.19 -18.15 10.73
C ALA A 146 -11.88 -18.99 9.48
N PRO A 147 -10.63 -19.46 9.30
CA PRO A 147 -10.25 -20.21 8.12
C PRO A 147 -10.96 -21.57 8.08
N LEU A 148 -11.53 -21.89 6.92
CA LEU A 148 -12.12 -23.19 6.63
C LEU A 148 -11.06 -24.22 6.21
N ASP A 149 -9.92 -23.75 5.72
CA ASP A 149 -8.75 -24.57 5.40
C ASP A 149 -7.44 -23.80 5.66
N THR A 150 -6.34 -24.53 5.79
CA THR A 150 -5.00 -23.94 5.95
C THR A 150 -4.01 -24.60 4.99
N ILE A 151 -3.23 -23.77 4.31
CA ILE A 151 -2.20 -24.16 3.34
C ILE A 151 -0.85 -23.67 3.86
N ARG A 152 0.04 -24.60 4.19
CA ARG A 152 1.45 -24.26 4.42
C ARG A 152 2.17 -24.13 3.08
N VAL A 153 3.00 -23.12 2.96
CA VAL A 153 3.77 -22.79 1.76
C VAL A 153 5.22 -22.59 2.15
N ARG A 154 6.13 -23.30 1.49
CA ARG A 154 7.58 -23.08 1.62
C ARG A 154 8.07 -22.25 0.44
N LEU A 155 8.82 -21.19 0.75
CA LEU A 155 9.47 -20.32 -0.22
C LEU A 155 10.97 -20.59 -0.17
N SER A 156 11.55 -21.05 -1.26
CA SER A 156 13.00 -21.20 -1.43
C SER A 156 13.43 -20.44 -2.67
N ASP A 157 14.74 -20.27 -2.88
CA ASP A 157 15.28 -19.58 -4.05
C ASP A 157 14.56 -19.96 -5.33
N TYR A 158 13.81 -18.99 -5.85
CA TYR A 158 13.05 -19.05 -7.10
C TYR A 158 12.00 -20.17 -7.18
N LYS A 159 11.46 -20.63 -6.04
CA LYS A 159 10.49 -21.72 -5.99
C LYS A 159 9.47 -21.54 -4.87
N ILE A 160 8.21 -21.82 -5.20
CA ILE A 160 7.09 -21.86 -4.25
C ILE A 160 6.51 -23.27 -4.17
N GLU A 161 6.40 -23.79 -2.95
CA GLU A 161 5.90 -25.15 -2.69
C GLU A 161 4.77 -25.12 -1.64
N PRO A 162 3.50 -25.07 -2.06
CA PRO A 162 2.40 -25.35 -1.16
C PRO A 162 2.42 -26.84 -0.79
N GLU A 163 1.98 -27.18 0.41
CA GLU A 163 1.91 -28.58 0.88
C GLU A 163 0.97 -29.46 0.06
N ARG A 164 0.09 -28.86 -0.74
CA ARG A 164 -0.80 -29.49 -1.72
C ARG A 164 -1.14 -28.50 -2.85
N PRO A 165 -1.52 -28.96 -4.05
CA PRO A 165 -1.78 -28.08 -5.20
C PRO A 165 -3.17 -27.40 -5.17
N ALA A 166 -4.01 -27.68 -4.17
CA ALA A 166 -5.35 -27.11 -4.07
C ALA A 166 -5.82 -27.02 -2.63
N ALA A 167 -6.70 -26.06 -2.34
CA ALA A 167 -7.47 -26.05 -1.10
C ALA A 167 -8.54 -27.14 -1.11
N ASN A 168 -9.01 -27.55 0.08
CA ASN A 168 -10.09 -28.51 0.21
C ASN A 168 -11.47 -27.89 -0.03
N VAL A 169 -11.58 -26.56 0.09
CA VAL A 169 -12.82 -25.79 0.02
C VAL A 169 -12.55 -24.40 -0.56
N SER A 170 -13.61 -23.72 -1.01
CA SER A 170 -13.63 -22.28 -1.24
C SER A 170 -14.07 -21.52 0.02
N GLY A 171 -13.83 -20.21 0.03
CA GLY A 171 -14.12 -19.32 1.14
C GLY A 171 -12.85 -18.89 1.87
N PRO A 172 -12.92 -18.65 3.20
CA PRO A 172 -11.76 -18.24 4.00
C PRO A 172 -10.67 -19.32 4.04
N ILE A 173 -9.54 -19.08 3.37
CA ILE A 173 -8.36 -19.96 3.36
C ILE A 173 -7.20 -19.22 4.02
N LYS A 174 -6.56 -19.86 5.00
CA LYS A 174 -5.32 -19.36 5.60
C LYS A 174 -4.11 -19.88 4.86
N PHE A 175 -3.24 -18.98 4.40
CA PHE A 175 -1.91 -19.33 3.92
C PHE A 175 -0.91 -19.05 5.03
N MET A 176 0.03 -19.98 5.22
CA MET A 176 1.15 -19.84 6.15
C MET A 176 2.44 -20.04 5.37
N ALA A 177 3.15 -18.95 5.12
CA ALA A 177 4.38 -18.96 4.34
C ALA A 177 5.61 -19.01 5.27
N GLU A 178 6.59 -19.81 4.90
CA GLU A 178 7.92 -19.86 5.53
C GLU A 178 8.97 -19.62 4.46
N ASN A 179 9.82 -18.61 4.64
CA ASN A 179 11.00 -18.44 3.81
C ASN A 179 12.12 -19.33 4.31
N VAL A 180 12.49 -20.33 3.50
CA VAL A 180 13.51 -21.33 3.80
C VAL A 180 14.75 -21.17 2.91
N SER A 181 14.83 -20.08 2.15
CA SER A 181 16.06 -19.69 1.46
C SER A 181 17.17 -19.31 2.45
N PRO A 182 18.45 -19.39 2.05
CA PRO A 182 19.56 -19.03 2.93
C PRO A 182 19.76 -17.51 3.03
N ASP A 183 19.49 -16.75 1.96
CA ASP A 183 19.91 -15.35 1.85
C ASP A 183 18.99 -14.44 1.02
N HIS A 184 17.91 -14.94 0.42
CA HIS A 184 16.97 -14.09 -0.34
C HIS A 184 15.75 -13.74 0.50
N VAL A 185 15.30 -12.49 0.39
CA VAL A 185 13.96 -12.11 0.84
C VAL A 185 12.94 -12.65 -0.15
N HIS A 186 11.82 -13.16 0.36
CA HIS A 186 10.72 -13.66 -0.46
C HIS A 186 9.39 -13.12 0.05
N GLU A 187 8.38 -13.19 -0.80
CA GLU A 187 7.00 -12.90 -0.42
C GLU A 187 6.09 -14.01 -0.96
N LEU A 188 4.87 -14.05 -0.47
CA LEU A 188 3.81 -14.88 -1.04
C LEU A 188 2.64 -14.00 -1.47
N ALA A 189 2.50 -13.76 -2.77
CA ALA A 189 1.30 -13.23 -3.39
C ALA A 189 0.36 -14.36 -3.82
N VAL A 190 -0.94 -14.21 -3.55
CA VAL A 190 -1.98 -15.14 -4.01
C VAL A 190 -2.74 -14.49 -5.17
N LEU A 191 -2.40 -14.90 -6.39
CA LEU A 191 -2.88 -14.27 -7.61
C LEU A 191 -4.02 -15.08 -8.21
N ARG A 192 -5.21 -14.50 -8.34
CA ARG A 192 -6.31 -15.16 -9.05
C ARG A 192 -6.12 -15.01 -10.56
N VAL A 193 -6.28 -16.10 -11.30
CA VAL A 193 -6.26 -16.08 -12.77
C VAL A 193 -7.63 -15.68 -13.30
N LEU A 194 -7.69 -14.57 -14.02
CA LEU A 194 -8.88 -14.06 -14.68
C LEU A 194 -9.11 -14.74 -16.04
N GLU A 195 -10.30 -14.56 -16.61
CA GLU A 195 -10.68 -15.22 -17.87
C GLU A 195 -9.79 -14.84 -19.06
N ASP A 196 -9.24 -13.63 -19.05
CA ASP A 196 -8.32 -13.11 -20.05
C ASP A 196 -6.84 -13.46 -19.78
N GLY A 197 -6.57 -14.21 -18.71
CA GLY A 197 -5.24 -14.60 -18.27
C GLY A 197 -4.48 -13.52 -17.50
N ALA A 198 -5.10 -12.37 -17.19
CA ALA A 198 -4.55 -11.43 -16.22
C ALA A 198 -4.63 -12.00 -14.80
N PHE A 199 -3.87 -11.39 -13.89
CA PHE A 199 -3.88 -11.72 -12.48
C PHE A 199 -4.56 -10.60 -11.68
N GLU A 200 -5.41 -11.01 -10.74
CA GLU A 200 -5.91 -10.17 -9.63
C GLU A 200 -5.07 -10.53 -8.39
N ASN A 201 -4.33 -9.57 -7.81
CA ASN A 201 -3.71 -9.79 -6.50
C ASN A 201 -4.81 -9.87 -5.44
N THR A 202 -4.94 -11.02 -4.79
CA THR A 202 -5.98 -11.22 -3.77
C THR A 202 -5.48 -10.92 -2.36
N GLY A 203 -4.18 -10.70 -2.21
CA GLY A 203 -3.48 -10.43 -0.97
C GLY A 203 -2.17 -11.19 -0.89
N GLU A 204 -1.30 -10.72 0.00
CA GLU A 204 0.07 -11.16 0.07
C GLU A 204 0.65 -11.18 1.50
N ILE A 205 1.78 -11.87 1.63
CA ILE A 205 2.66 -11.81 2.80
C ILE A 205 3.98 -11.24 2.31
N GLU A 206 4.21 -9.96 2.58
CA GLU A 206 5.37 -9.18 2.12
C GLU A 206 6.65 -9.49 2.92
N ASP A 207 7.81 -9.24 2.30
CA ASP A 207 9.12 -9.09 2.94
C ASP A 207 9.49 -10.15 4.00
N LEU A 208 9.36 -11.44 3.67
CA LEU A 208 9.84 -12.53 4.52
C LEU A 208 11.36 -12.66 4.40
N ASP A 209 12.09 -12.21 5.41
CA ASP A 209 13.52 -12.48 5.58
C ASP A 209 13.84 -13.99 5.59
N PRO A 210 15.08 -14.41 5.30
CA PRO A 210 15.52 -15.79 5.47
C PRO A 210 15.18 -16.37 6.85
N GLY A 211 14.42 -17.47 6.88
CA GLY A 211 13.95 -18.12 8.11
C GLY A 211 12.70 -17.49 8.74
N ALA A 212 12.17 -16.41 8.18
CA ALA A 212 10.94 -15.78 8.66
C ALA A 212 9.69 -16.56 8.20
N SER A 213 8.56 -16.27 8.86
CA SER A 213 7.26 -16.81 8.48
C SER A 213 6.18 -15.74 8.65
N GLY A 214 5.12 -15.87 7.86
CA GLY A 214 3.95 -15.02 7.95
C GLY A 214 2.68 -15.78 7.61
N GLU A 215 1.55 -15.12 7.82
CA GLU A 215 0.23 -15.71 7.54
C GLU A 215 -0.77 -14.66 7.07
N ILE A 216 -1.69 -15.11 6.21
CA ILE A 216 -2.79 -14.30 5.68
C ILE A 216 -4.03 -15.18 5.53
N THR A 217 -5.21 -14.63 5.76
CA THR A 217 -6.48 -15.32 5.50
C THR A 217 -7.27 -14.58 4.43
N LEU A 218 -7.63 -15.30 3.36
CA LEU A 218 -8.26 -14.74 2.16
C LEU A 218 -9.61 -15.42 1.91
N ASP A 219 -10.65 -14.65 1.62
CA ASP A 219 -11.98 -15.17 1.22
C ASP A 219 -12.01 -15.44 -0.29
N LEU A 220 -11.62 -16.65 -0.67
CA LEU A 220 -11.34 -17.01 -2.06
C LEU A 220 -12.51 -17.75 -2.72
N PRO A 221 -13.06 -17.22 -3.84
CA PRO A 221 -14.03 -17.96 -4.65
C PRO A 221 -13.35 -19.15 -5.37
N PRO A 222 -14.13 -20.14 -5.81
CA PRO A 222 -13.64 -21.19 -6.72
C PRO A 222 -12.91 -20.60 -7.93
N GLY A 223 -11.81 -21.23 -8.33
CA GLY A 223 -11.04 -20.79 -9.48
C GLY A 223 -9.61 -21.28 -9.54
N LYS A 224 -8.91 -20.79 -10.55
CA LYS A 224 -7.47 -20.99 -10.74
C LYS A 224 -6.71 -19.84 -10.12
N TYR A 225 -5.60 -20.17 -9.49
CA TYR A 225 -4.72 -19.24 -8.80
C TYR A 225 -3.26 -19.57 -9.14
N VAL A 226 -2.40 -18.59 -8.91
CA VAL A 226 -0.96 -18.71 -8.91
C VAL A 226 -0.46 -18.23 -7.55
N LEU A 227 0.31 -19.05 -6.88
CA LEU A 227 1.11 -18.60 -5.73
C LEU A 227 2.44 -18.12 -6.29
N ALA A 228 2.83 -16.88 -5.97
CA ALA A 228 3.97 -16.22 -6.60
C ALA A 228 4.79 -15.41 -5.59
N CYS A 229 6.08 -15.24 -5.88
CA CYS A 229 6.88 -14.14 -5.37
C CYS A 229 7.04 -13.17 -6.55
N VAL A 230 6.63 -11.93 -6.35
CA VAL A 230 6.64 -10.87 -7.37
C VAL A 230 7.66 -9.77 -7.01
N ILE A 231 8.68 -10.11 -6.22
CA ILE A 231 9.85 -9.26 -5.97
C ILE A 231 10.60 -9.01 -7.27
N VAL A 232 10.92 -7.74 -7.54
CA VAL A 232 11.59 -7.30 -8.77
C VAL A 232 12.98 -6.68 -8.49
N PRO A 233 13.82 -6.44 -9.52
CA PRO A 233 15.10 -5.78 -9.32
C PRO A 233 14.96 -4.41 -8.65
N GLY A 234 15.68 -4.20 -7.55
CA GLY A 234 15.68 -2.97 -6.76
C GLY A 234 14.71 -2.95 -5.57
N GLU A 235 13.94 -4.02 -5.37
CA GLU A 235 13.10 -4.30 -4.20
C GLU A 235 13.78 -5.33 -3.30
N ALA A 236 13.74 -5.13 -1.98
CA ALA A 236 14.34 -6.01 -0.98
C ALA A 236 15.82 -6.40 -1.25
N GLY A 237 16.56 -5.56 -1.97
CA GLY A 237 17.93 -5.83 -2.39
C GLY A 237 18.09 -6.83 -3.54
N SER A 238 17.01 -7.31 -4.14
CA SER A 238 17.05 -8.23 -5.28
C SER A 238 17.62 -7.57 -6.54
N THR A 239 18.27 -8.38 -7.36
CA THR A 239 18.83 -7.98 -8.66
C THR A 239 18.12 -8.64 -9.84
N VAL A 240 17.15 -9.51 -9.57
CA VAL A 240 16.38 -10.27 -10.56
C VAL A 240 14.89 -10.19 -10.26
N ASP A 241 14.08 -10.54 -11.23
CA ASP A 241 12.62 -10.67 -11.07
C ASP A 241 12.31 -12.11 -10.66
N HIS A 242 11.85 -12.30 -9.42
CA HIS A 242 11.66 -13.64 -8.87
C HIS A 242 10.57 -14.41 -9.62
N TYR A 243 9.52 -13.72 -10.09
CA TYR A 243 8.47 -14.34 -10.90
C TYR A 243 9.05 -14.80 -12.24
N ALA A 244 9.83 -13.95 -12.91
CA ALA A 244 10.46 -14.29 -14.20
C ALA A 244 11.50 -15.41 -14.09
N GLU A 245 12.17 -15.55 -12.94
CA GLU A 245 13.05 -16.68 -12.61
C GLU A 245 12.28 -17.98 -12.29
N GLY A 246 10.94 -17.93 -12.26
CA GLY A 246 10.07 -19.10 -12.11
C GLY A 246 9.52 -19.31 -10.69
N MET A 247 9.59 -18.30 -9.82
CA MET A 247 9.09 -18.36 -8.45
C MET A 247 7.56 -18.27 -8.36
N HIS A 248 6.89 -19.18 -9.07
CA HIS A 248 5.45 -19.27 -9.09
C HIS A 248 4.98 -20.71 -9.28
N THR A 249 3.79 -21.03 -8.78
CA THR A 249 3.17 -22.34 -8.99
C THR A 249 1.66 -22.24 -9.09
N GLU A 250 1.06 -23.10 -9.90
CA GLU A 250 -0.39 -23.17 -10.02
C GLU A 250 -1.01 -23.69 -8.72
N PHE A 251 -2.16 -23.12 -8.36
CA PHE A 251 -2.95 -23.53 -7.21
C PHE A 251 -4.44 -23.45 -7.54
N ALA A 252 -5.25 -24.32 -6.94
CA ALA A 252 -6.69 -24.35 -7.20
C ALA A 252 -7.52 -24.13 -5.93
N ILE A 253 -8.63 -23.43 -6.10
CA ILE A 253 -9.71 -23.35 -5.12
C ILE A 253 -10.94 -24.06 -5.74
N PRO A 254 -11.49 -25.10 -5.09
CA PRO A 254 -12.61 -25.88 -5.63
C PRO A 254 -13.95 -25.15 -5.57
#